data_AF-A0A9X8CNA4-F1
#
_entry.id   AF-A0A9X8CNA4-F1
#
_cell.length_a   1.000
_cell.length_b   1.000
_cell.length_c   1.000
_cell.angle_alpha   90.00
_cell.angle_beta   90.00
_cell.angle_gamma   90.00
#
_symmetry.space_group_name_H-M   'P 1'
#
loop_
_entity.id
_entity.type
_entity.pdbx_description
1 polymer ?
#
loop_
_entity_poly.entity_id
_entity_poly.type
_entity_poly.pdbx_seq_one_letter_code
_entity_poly.pdbx_strand_id
1 'polypeptide(L)'
;MPKVVANQRIDIPKSLRDHTGATHFFGDLFFRSVRGDMEYDSEEYHTGKYRLDHTMQRRNILETAGIKVVSATYGQISSYQRFLDFWWMAERRYGIRHKSYSWAQQRAQENLYAWLMDRTRRLF
;
A
#
# COMPACT_ATOMS: atom_id res chain seq x y z
N MET A 1 -3.06 -1.82 15.28
CA MET A 1 -2.90 -1.85 13.83
C MET A 1 -4.24 -1.72 13.14
N PRO A 2 -4.33 -1.01 12.01
CA PRO A 2 -5.49 -1.07 11.13
C PRO A 2 -5.68 -2.50 10.60
N LYS A 3 -6.92 -2.87 10.28
CA LYS A 3 -7.20 -4.16 9.63
C LYS A 3 -6.63 -4.14 8.22
N VAL A 4 -5.73 -5.07 7.91
CA VAL A 4 -5.18 -5.26 6.57
C VAL A 4 -6.23 -5.97 5.71
N VAL A 5 -6.60 -5.38 4.58
CA VAL A 5 -7.47 -6.01 3.58
C VAL A 5 -6.81 -5.85 2.22
N ALA A 6 -6.44 -6.98 1.61
CA ALA A 6 -5.84 -6.98 0.29
C ALA A 6 -6.89 -6.72 -0.80
N ASN A 7 -6.47 -6.16 -1.94
CA ASN A 7 -7.32 -5.96 -3.13
C ASN A 7 -8.62 -5.19 -2.83
N GLN A 8 -8.56 -4.21 -1.93
CA GLN A 8 -9.78 -3.51 -1.55
C GLN A 8 -10.09 -2.39 -2.54
N ARG A 9 -11.37 -2.34 -2.93
CA ARG A 9 -11.91 -1.26 -3.75
C ARG A 9 -11.82 0.11 -3.05
N ILE A 10 -11.22 1.06 -3.74
CA ILE A 10 -11.12 2.48 -3.40
C ILE A 10 -11.97 3.25 -4.41
N ASP A 11 -13.12 3.77 -4.00
CA ASP A 11 -13.98 4.55 -4.89
C ASP A 11 -13.39 5.94 -5.17
N ILE A 12 -13.39 6.34 -6.44
CA ILE A 12 -12.88 7.63 -6.88
C ILE A 12 -14.01 8.68 -6.83
N PRO A 13 -13.78 9.85 -6.18
CA PRO A 13 -14.72 10.96 -6.18
C PRO A 13 -15.13 11.37 -7.59
N LYS A 14 -16.41 11.73 -7.80
CA LYS A 14 -16.94 12.08 -9.12
C LYS A 14 -16.11 13.16 -9.82
N SER A 15 -15.63 14.17 -9.08
CA SER A 15 -14.80 15.27 -9.58
C SER A 15 -13.46 14.82 -10.18
N LEU A 16 -12.96 13.64 -9.79
CA LEU A 16 -11.68 13.14 -10.29
C LEU A 16 -11.85 12.14 -11.44
N ARG A 17 -13.03 11.54 -11.63
CA ARG A 17 -13.27 10.44 -12.59
C ARG A 17 -12.91 10.80 -14.03
N ASP A 18 -13.15 12.05 -14.44
CA ASP A 18 -12.81 12.52 -15.80
C ASP A 18 -11.30 12.50 -16.05
N HIS A 19 -10.48 12.63 -15.00
CA HIS A 19 -9.02 12.57 -15.07
C HIS A 19 -8.46 11.14 -15.03
N THR A 20 -9.27 10.16 -14.61
CA THR A 20 -8.84 8.76 -14.41
C THR A 20 -9.44 7.81 -15.45
N GLY A 21 -10.58 8.15 -16.04
CA GLY A 21 -11.38 7.23 -16.86
C GLY A 21 -12.03 6.08 -16.07
N ALA A 22 -11.90 6.07 -14.74
CA ALA A 22 -12.29 4.99 -13.85
C ALA A 22 -13.13 5.49 -12.67
N THR A 23 -14.04 4.64 -12.20
CA THR A 23 -14.89 4.91 -11.04
C THR A 23 -14.28 4.47 -9.72
N HIS A 24 -13.26 3.61 -9.78
CA HIS A 24 -12.60 3.01 -8.62
C HIS A 24 -11.21 2.50 -9.00
N PHE A 25 -10.36 2.33 -7.99
CA PHE A 25 -9.11 1.57 -8.05
C PHE A 25 -9.14 0.43 -7.03
N PHE A 26 -8.18 -0.49 -7.14
CA PHE A 26 -7.91 -1.53 -6.15
C PHE A 26 -6.52 -1.30 -5.60
N GLY A 27 -6.42 -0.94 -4.33
CA GLY A 27 -5.13 -0.84 -3.65
C GLY A 27 -4.68 -2.22 -3.20
N ASP A 28 -3.37 -2.46 -3.22
CA ASP A 28 -2.80 -3.74 -2.81
C ASP A 28 -3.16 -4.04 -1.36
N LEU A 29 -2.99 -3.06 -0.46
CA LEU A 29 -3.38 -3.13 0.95
C LEU A 29 -3.99 -1.80 1.41
N PHE A 30 -5.33 -1.75 1.42
CA PHE A 30 -6.05 -0.54 1.83
C PHE A 30 -6.54 -0.60 3.27
N PHE A 31 -6.29 0.48 4.00
CA PHE A 31 -6.63 0.68 5.41
C PHE A 31 -7.68 1.78 5.58
N ARG A 32 -8.97 1.41 5.42
CA ARG A 32 -10.11 2.35 5.45
C ARG A 32 -10.10 3.31 6.64
N SER A 33 -9.77 2.84 7.84
CA SER A 33 -9.83 3.65 9.07
C SER A 33 -8.87 4.84 9.07
N VAL A 34 -7.79 4.77 8.27
CA VAL A 34 -6.77 5.83 8.18
C VAL A 34 -6.64 6.41 6.77
N ARG A 35 -7.51 5.96 5.85
CA ARG A 35 -7.44 6.26 4.41
C ARG A 35 -6.02 6.06 3.86
N GLY A 36 -5.35 5.00 4.32
CA GLY A 36 -3.99 4.65 3.92
C GLY A 36 -4.00 3.52 2.93
N ASP A 37 -3.14 3.59 1.92
CA ASP A 37 -2.95 2.56 0.92
C ASP A 37 -1.46 2.21 0.83
N MET A 38 -1.15 0.91 0.89
CA MET A 38 0.20 0.40 0.78
C MET A 38 0.30 -0.43 -0.49
N GLU A 39 1.04 0.09 -1.46
CA GLU A 39 1.26 -0.54 -2.77
C GLU A 39 2.60 -1.29 -2.73
N TYR A 40 2.64 -2.53 -3.23
CA TYR A 40 3.85 -3.33 -3.33
C TYR A 40 4.43 -3.24 -4.74
N ASP A 41 5.59 -2.59 -4.84
CA ASP A 41 6.29 -2.37 -6.10
C ASP A 41 7.36 -3.46 -6.29
N SER A 42 6.94 -4.59 -6.84
CA SER A 42 7.86 -5.70 -7.09
C SER A 42 8.71 -5.46 -8.34
N GLU A 43 9.99 -5.84 -8.29
CA GLU A 43 10.96 -5.62 -9.37
C GLU A 43 10.54 -6.26 -10.72
N GLU A 44 9.66 -7.27 -10.69
CA GLU A 44 9.21 -8.02 -11.86
C GLU A 44 8.33 -7.22 -12.85
N TYR A 45 7.84 -6.04 -12.46
CA TYR A 45 6.86 -5.28 -13.26
C TYR A 45 7.37 -3.97 -13.91
N HIS A 46 8.67 -3.66 -13.85
CA HIS A 46 9.22 -2.42 -14.38
C HIS A 46 9.71 -2.46 -15.84
N THR A 47 8.87 -2.92 -16.77
CA THR A 47 9.15 -2.73 -18.20
C THR A 47 8.23 -1.64 -18.79
N GLY A 48 8.66 -0.37 -18.73
CA GLY A 48 8.17 0.70 -19.64
C GLY A 48 7.81 2.06 -19.03
N LYS A 49 8.07 3.13 -19.81
CA LYS A 49 7.74 4.54 -19.50
C LYS A 49 6.22 4.78 -19.33
N TYR A 50 5.39 4.10 -20.13
CA TYR A 50 3.93 4.22 -20.11
C TYR A 50 3.30 3.71 -18.79
N ARG A 51 3.89 2.69 -18.15
CA ARG A 51 3.44 2.21 -16.83
C ARG A 51 3.84 3.15 -15.71
N LEU A 52 5.04 3.75 -15.76
CA LEU A 52 5.48 4.74 -14.78
C LEU A 52 4.58 5.97 -14.77
N ASP A 53 4.22 6.49 -15.96
CA ASP A 53 3.29 7.62 -16.08
C ASP A 53 1.90 7.26 -15.52
N HIS A 54 1.42 6.03 -15.77
CA HIS A 54 0.15 5.55 -15.21
C HIS A 54 0.21 5.39 -13.68
N THR A 55 1.32 4.90 -13.13
CA THR A 55 1.55 4.78 -11.67
C THR A 55 1.59 6.15 -11.01
N MET A 56 2.28 7.13 -11.59
CA MET A 56 2.36 8.48 -11.05
C MET A 56 1.02 9.21 -11.13
N GLN A 57 0.30 9.08 -12.26
CA GLN A 57 -1.05 9.63 -12.41
C GLN A 57 -2.02 9.03 -11.38
N ARG A 58 -2.03 7.70 -11.25
CA ARG A 58 -2.84 6.97 -10.27
C ARG A 58 -2.56 7.45 -8.84
N ARG A 59 -1.27 7.56 -8.48
CA ARG A 59 -0.85 8.05 -7.16
C ARG A 59 -1.39 9.46 -6.90
N ASN A 60 -1.23 10.37 -7.86
CA ASN A 60 -1.71 11.76 -7.73
C ASN A 60 -3.23 11.82 -7.54
N ILE A 61 -3.98 10.99 -8.25
CA ILE A 61 -5.44 10.88 -8.10
C ILE A 61 -5.81 10.38 -6.70
N LEU A 62 -5.17 9.31 -6.23
CA LEU A 62 -5.41 8.75 -4.90
C LEU A 62 -5.13 9.79 -3.80
N GLU A 63 -3.99 10.47 -3.89
CA GLU A 63 -3.61 11.54 -2.97
C GLU A 63 -4.58 12.71 -2.99
N THR A 64 -5.03 13.12 -4.18
CA THR A 64 -6.06 14.17 -4.34
C THR A 64 -7.43 13.72 -3.79
N ALA A 65 -7.74 12.43 -3.85
CA ALA A 65 -8.90 11.83 -3.20
C ALA A 65 -8.73 11.70 -1.66
N GLY A 66 -7.63 12.20 -1.09
CA GLY A 66 -7.32 12.13 0.33
C GLY A 66 -6.96 10.71 0.79
N ILE A 67 -6.45 9.87 -0.11
CA ILE A 67 -5.87 8.56 0.19
C ILE A 67 -4.36 8.70 0.28
N LYS A 68 -3.80 8.29 1.40
CA LYS A 68 -2.37 8.41 1.70
C LYS A 68 -1.66 7.18 1.15
N VAL A 69 -0.81 7.34 0.14
CA VAL A 69 -0.14 6.21 -0.52
C VAL A 69 1.30 6.07 -0.03
N VAL A 70 1.70 4.84 0.30
CA VAL A 70 3.09 4.45 0.54
C VAL A 70 3.40 3.25 -0.36
N SER A 71 4.55 3.28 -1.03
CA SER A 71 4.98 2.18 -1.91
C SER A 71 6.15 1.46 -1.26
N ALA A 72 6.07 0.14 -1.16
CA ALA A 72 7.13 -0.73 -0.66
C ALA A 72 7.80 -1.43 -1.83
N THR A 73 9.09 -1.19 -2.05
CA THR A 73 9.87 -2.01 -2.99
C THR A 73 10.34 -3.30 -2.32
N TYR A 74 10.68 -4.32 -3.12
CA TYR A 74 11.29 -5.55 -2.58
C TYR A 74 12.50 -5.23 -1.68
N GLY A 75 13.40 -4.34 -2.11
CA GLY A 75 14.56 -3.94 -1.32
C GLY A 75 14.20 -3.35 0.06
N GLN A 76 13.11 -2.60 0.15
CA GLN A 76 12.61 -2.00 1.39
C GLN A 76 11.96 -2.99 2.35
N ILE A 77 11.51 -4.15 1.87
CA ILE A 77 10.89 -5.17 2.72
C ILE A 77 11.63 -6.51 2.67
N SER A 78 12.84 -6.56 2.11
CA SER A 78 13.60 -7.80 1.87
C SER A 78 13.97 -8.60 3.13
N SER A 79 13.87 -7.99 4.32
CA SER A 79 13.99 -8.67 5.61
C SER A 79 12.91 -8.15 6.57
N TYR A 80 12.60 -8.93 7.61
CA TYR A 80 11.59 -8.51 8.58
C TYR A 80 11.94 -7.18 9.27
N GLN A 81 13.21 -6.94 9.59
CA GLN A 81 13.65 -5.67 10.15
C GLN A 81 13.38 -4.50 9.19
N ARG A 82 13.71 -4.67 7.91
CA ARG A 82 13.44 -3.63 6.89
C ARG A 82 11.94 -3.38 6.71
N PHE A 83 11.14 -4.44 6.76
CA PHE A 83 9.68 -4.32 6.80
C PHE A 83 9.20 -3.51 8.02
N LEU A 84 9.77 -3.71 9.21
CA LEU A 84 9.41 -2.92 10.40
C LEU A 84 9.78 -1.44 10.24
N ASP A 85 10.96 -1.15 9.67
CA ASP A 85 11.39 0.22 9.39
C ASP A 85 10.45 0.90 8.37
N PHE A 86 10.09 0.18 7.30
CA PHE A 86 9.11 0.61 6.32
C PHE A 86 7.73 0.82 6.94
N TRP A 87 7.28 -0.11 7.77
CA TRP A 87 5.99 -0.03 8.44
C TRP A 87 5.92 1.20 9.35
N TRP A 88 7.00 1.54 10.06
CA TRP A 88 7.09 2.78 10.83
C TRP A 88 6.92 4.03 9.95
N MET A 89 7.51 4.05 8.75
CA MET A 89 7.29 5.13 7.78
C MET A 89 5.82 5.21 7.35
N ALA A 90 5.20 4.05 7.10
CA ALA A 90 3.78 3.96 6.74
C ALA A 90 2.88 4.47 7.87
N GLU A 91 3.14 4.11 9.12
CA GLU A 91 2.41 4.62 10.28
C GLU A 91 2.48 6.13 10.39
N ARG A 92 3.68 6.71 10.27
CA ARG A 92 3.85 8.17 10.26
C ARG A 92 3.05 8.82 9.14
N ARG A 93 3.13 8.27 7.93
CA ARG A 93 2.37 8.79 6.78
C ARG A 93 0.87 8.75 7.04
N TYR A 94 0.37 7.65 7.61
CA TYR A 94 -1.05 7.45 7.90
C TYR A 94 -1.53 8.25 9.11
N GLY A 95 -0.64 8.82 9.91
CA GLY A 95 -0.97 9.52 11.16
C GLY A 95 -1.30 8.55 12.29
N ILE A 96 -0.82 7.31 12.20
CA ILE A 96 -0.93 6.31 13.25
C ILE A 96 0.18 6.59 14.27
N ARG A 97 -0.20 6.75 15.54
CA ARG A 97 0.77 6.85 16.63
C ARG A 97 1.45 5.51 16.82
N HIS A 98 2.76 5.46 16.58
CA HIS A 98 3.59 4.30 16.89
C HIS A 98 3.53 4.00 18.39
N LYS A 99 3.26 2.73 18.73
CA LYS A 99 3.21 2.23 20.11
C LYS A 99 3.93 0.89 20.15
N SER A 100 4.39 0.49 21.34
CA SER A 100 4.80 -0.89 21.58
C SER A 100 3.65 -1.82 21.22
N TYR A 101 3.89 -2.72 20.27
CA TYR A 101 2.88 -3.66 19.81
C TYR A 101 2.63 -4.73 20.85
N SER A 102 1.35 -5.06 21.06
CA SER A 102 1.00 -6.29 21.78
C SER A 102 1.48 -7.51 21.00
N TRP A 103 1.61 -8.65 21.68
CA TRP A 103 1.99 -9.91 21.02
C TRP A 103 1.11 -10.25 19.81
N ALA A 104 -0.21 -10.04 19.92
CA ALA A 104 -1.14 -10.26 18.80
C ALA A 104 -0.88 -9.31 17.61
N GLN A 105 -0.45 -8.08 17.87
CA GLN A 105 -0.11 -7.12 16.82
C GLN A 105 1.23 -7.44 16.16
N GLN A 106 2.22 -7.88 16.93
CA GLN A 106 3.48 -8.38 16.40
C GLN A 106 3.24 -9.59 15.50
N ARG A 107 2.39 -10.53 15.94
CA ARG A 107 2.02 -11.69 15.11
C ARG A 107 1.30 -11.29 13.82
N ALA A 108 0.46 -10.26 13.87
CA ALA A 108 -0.18 -9.71 12.67
C ALA A 108 0.84 -9.08 11.70
N GLN A 109 1.87 -8.41 12.21
CA GLN A 109 2.99 -7.90 11.39
C GLN A 109 3.78 -9.02 10.74
N GLU A 110 4.14 -10.06 11.49
CA GLU A 110 4.83 -11.24 10.96
C GLU A 110 4.01 -11.91 9.86
N ASN A 111 2.70 -12.08 10.06
CA ASN A 111 1.81 -12.66 9.06
C ASN A 111 1.70 -11.78 7.81
N LEU A 112 1.63 -10.45 7.97
CA LEU A 112 1.61 -9.53 6.83
C LEU A 112 2.94 -9.57 6.06
N TYR A 113 4.06 -9.58 6.77
CA TYR A 113 5.38 -9.72 6.17
C TYR A 113 5.51 -11.03 5.39
N ALA A 114 5.14 -12.15 6.01
CA ALA A 114 5.15 -13.46 5.35
C ALA A 114 4.24 -13.48 4.11
N TRP A 115 3.08 -12.83 4.18
CA TRP A 115 2.17 -12.68 3.05
C TRP A 115 2.77 -11.85 1.90
N LEU A 116 3.43 -10.73 2.20
CA LEU A 116 4.11 -9.88 1.21
C LEU A 116 5.37 -10.52 0.60
N MET A 117 6.00 -11.47 1.29
CA MET A 117 7.23 -12.12 0.82
C MET A 117 7.00 -13.49 0.18
N ASP A 118 5.76 -13.98 0.21
CA ASP A 118 5.39 -15.26 -0.39
C ASP A 118 5.43 -15.17 -1.92
N ARG A 119 6.56 -15.59 -2.51
CA ARG A 119 6.79 -15.60 -3.96
C ARG A 119 5.90 -16.57 -4.73
N THR A 120 5.21 -17.49 -4.04
CA THR A 120 4.25 -18.39 -4.69
C THR A 120 2.90 -17.72 -4.90
N ARG A 121 2.65 -16.63 -4.16
CA ARG A 121 1.55 -15.73 -4.47
C ARG A 121 2.02 -14.84 -5.61
N ARG A 122 1.23 -14.81 -6.68
CA ARG A 122 1.20 -13.62 -7.52
C ARG A 122 0.71 -12.49 -6.64
N LEU A 123 1.64 -11.66 -6.17
CA LEU A 123 1.30 -10.36 -5.62
C LEU A 123 0.85 -9.53 -6.82
N PHE A 124 -0.44 -9.69 -7.12
CA PHE A 124 -1.22 -8.97 -8.12
C PHE A 124 -0.83 -9.27 -9.58
#